data_AF-A0A0C3QYE7-F1
#
_entry.id   AF-A0A0C3QYE7-F1
#
_cell.length_a   1.000
_cell.length_b   1.000
_cell.length_c   1.000
_cell.angle_alpha   90.00
_cell.angle_beta   90.00
_cell.angle_gamma   90.00
#
_symmetry.space_group_name_H-M   'P 1'
#
loop_
_entity.id
_entity.type
_entity.pdbx_description
1 polymer ?
#
loop_
_entity_poly.entity_id
_entity_poly.type
_entity_poly.pdbx_seq_one_letter_code
_entity_poly.pdbx_strand_id
1 'polypeptide(L)'
;MDIWNTDVIATKLAEDKIDQKQKTMYYVACFYLQVVGTVIPMFLLGYSYSINLFTATSYVVTMFVFHLGAFKVYRSCADHKKASVLDTLVVLGLPISIKIQIGYWLTYFLITYILNVIQASPYAWVVYGFITMPIMVWLQFHLIKRAVNKNYL
;
A
#
# COMPACT_ATOMS: atom_id res chain seq x y z
N MET A 1 -3.47 8.95 18.93
CA MET A 1 -2.43 8.81 17.89
C MET A 1 -3.13 9.06 16.57
N ASP A 2 -2.74 10.10 15.82
CA ASP A 2 -3.46 10.52 14.61
C ASP A 2 -3.06 9.65 13.40
N ILE A 3 -3.25 8.32 13.54
CA ILE A 3 -2.76 7.26 12.64
C ILE A 3 -3.34 7.31 11.23
N TRP A 4 -4.32 8.18 11.01
CA TRP A 4 -5.04 8.35 9.75
C TRP A 4 -4.52 9.54 8.94
N ASN A 5 -3.89 10.51 9.61
CA ASN A 5 -3.47 11.76 9.00
C ASN A 5 -2.01 11.69 8.53
N THR A 6 -1.84 11.22 7.29
CA THR A 6 -0.54 11.09 6.63
C THR A 6 0.26 12.39 6.63
N ASP A 7 -0.38 13.55 6.48
CA ASP A 7 0.32 14.84 6.44
C ASP A 7 0.89 15.20 7.81
N VAL A 8 0.07 15.12 8.87
CA VAL A 8 0.52 15.38 10.25
C VAL A 8 1.65 14.44 10.66
N ILE A 9 1.57 13.16 10.28
CA ILE A 9 2.63 12.19 10.57
C ILE A 9 3.90 12.52 9.78
N ALA A 10 3.76 12.90 8.50
CA ALA A 10 4.90 13.29 7.67
C ALA A 10 5.61 14.51 8.23
N THR A 11 4.89 15.55 8.66
CA THR A 11 5.46 16.72 9.33
C THR A 11 6.20 16.33 10.61
N LYS A 12 5.56 15.54 11.49
CA LYS A 12 6.21 15.08 12.73
C LYS A 12 7.49 14.28 12.47
N LEU A 13 7.51 13.49 11.40
CA LEU A 13 8.70 12.74 11.01
C LEU A 13 9.81 13.66 10.47
N ALA A 14 9.47 14.64 9.63
CA ALA A 14 10.42 15.63 9.10
C ALA A 14 11.03 16.49 10.21
N GLU A 15 10.27 16.74 11.28
CA GLU A 15 10.70 17.50 12.47
C GLU A 15 11.41 16.65 13.53
N ASP A 16 11.65 15.35 13.29
CA ASP A 16 12.25 14.39 14.24
C ASP A 16 11.47 14.29 15.57
N LYS A 17 10.14 14.43 15.51
CA LYS A 17 9.21 14.31 16.65
C LYS A 17 8.63 12.91 16.83
N ILE A 18 9.14 11.93 16.09
CA ILE A 18 8.70 10.53 16.18
C ILE A 18 9.87 9.69 16.68
N ASP A 19 9.76 9.17 17.90
CA ASP A 19 10.80 8.37 18.53
C ASP A 19 10.90 6.95 17.94
N GLN A 20 11.97 6.22 18.27
CA GLN A 20 12.22 4.88 17.75
C GLN A 20 11.16 3.85 18.16
N LYS A 21 10.54 4.02 19.33
CA LYS A 21 9.46 3.15 19.81
C LYS A 21 8.22 3.34 18.94
N GLN A 22 7.86 4.58 18.62
CA GLN A 22 6.77 4.92 17.72
C GLN A 22 7.03 4.41 16.30
N LYS A 23 8.25 4.59 15.76
CA LYS A 23 8.64 4.02 14.45
C LYS A 23 8.43 2.50 14.41
N THR A 24 8.86 1.79 15.46
CA THR A 24 8.63 0.34 15.61
C THR A 24 7.15 -0.01 15.67
N MET A 25 6.34 0.76 16.41
CA MET A 25 4.89 0.55 16.47
C MET A 25 4.23 0.73 15.10
N TYR A 26 4.64 1.75 14.32
CA TYR A 26 4.16 1.93 12.94
C TYR A 26 4.51 0.74 12.05
N TYR A 27 5.75 0.24 12.14
CA TYR A 27 6.21 -0.94 11.40
C TYR A 27 5.36 -2.17 11.72
N VAL A 28 5.25 -2.51 13.01
CA VAL A 28 4.54 -3.70 13.49
C VAL A 28 3.06 -3.62 13.13
N ALA A 29 2.42 -2.47 13.36
CA ALA A 29 1.02 -2.27 12.99
C ALA A 29 0.80 -2.38 11.48
N CYS A 30 1.71 -1.85 10.66
CA CYS A 30 1.64 -1.96 9.20
C CYS A 30 1.75 -3.42 8.76
N PHE A 31 2.68 -4.17 9.35
CA PHE A 31 2.85 -5.60 9.10
C PHE A 31 1.59 -6.39 9.45
N TYR A 32 1.04 -6.20 10.66
CA TYR A 32 -0.21 -6.85 11.06
C TYR A 32 -1.36 -6.47 10.12
N LEU A 33 -1.50 -5.20 9.76
CA LEU A 33 -2.53 -4.77 8.82
C LEU A 33 -2.39 -5.43 7.45
N GLN A 34 -1.17 -5.56 6.94
CA GLN A 34 -0.95 -6.22 5.65
C GLN A 34 -1.28 -7.70 5.73
N VAL A 35 -0.81 -8.41 6.76
CA VAL A 35 -1.09 -9.84 6.97
C VAL A 35 -2.58 -10.09 7.22
N VAL A 36 -3.16 -9.46 8.23
CA VAL A 36 -4.57 -9.62 8.61
C VAL A 36 -5.48 -9.13 7.50
N GLY A 37 -5.18 -7.97 6.90
CA GLY A 37 -6.02 -7.32 5.90
C GLY A 37 -6.02 -8.00 4.53
N THR A 38 -5.06 -8.88 4.23
CA THR A 38 -5.06 -9.69 3.01
C THR A 38 -5.40 -11.15 3.27
N VAL A 39 -4.80 -11.79 4.27
CA VAL A 39 -4.90 -13.24 4.48
C VAL A 39 -6.25 -13.65 5.08
N ILE A 40 -6.74 -12.95 6.10
CA ILE A 40 -8.00 -13.34 6.78
C ILE A 40 -9.19 -13.27 5.82
N PRO A 41 -9.37 -12.18 5.05
CA PRO A 41 -10.48 -12.11 4.11
C PRO A 41 -10.39 -13.15 2.99
N MET A 42 -9.19 -13.46 2.50
CA MET A 42 -8.99 -14.51 1.49
C MET A 42 -9.34 -15.90 2.03
N PHE A 43 -8.95 -16.18 3.26
CA PHE A 43 -9.31 -17.42 3.95
C PHE A 43 -10.82 -17.53 4.15
N LEU A 44 -11.48 -16.47 4.65
CA LEU A 44 -12.93 -16.45 4.87
C LEU A 44 -13.73 -16.61 3.56
N LEU A 45 -13.20 -16.13 2.44
CA LEU A 45 -13.85 -16.21 1.14
C LEU A 45 -13.48 -17.48 0.35
N GLY A 46 -12.68 -18.40 0.93
CA GLY A 46 -12.36 -19.69 0.32
C GLY A 46 -11.47 -19.62 -0.93
N TYR A 47 -10.82 -18.48 -1.20
CA TYR A 47 -9.96 -18.32 -2.37
C TYR A 47 -8.56 -18.86 -2.06
N SER A 48 -8.26 -20.06 -2.56
CA SER A 48 -6.88 -20.55 -2.63
C SER A 48 -6.21 -19.96 -3.88
N TYR A 49 -5.13 -19.18 -3.70
CA TYR A 49 -4.33 -18.73 -4.84
C TYR A 49 -3.69 -19.95 -5.50
N SER A 50 -4.19 -20.33 -6.67
CA SER A 50 -3.35 -21.06 -7.62
C SER A 50 -2.37 -20.06 -8.21
N ILE A 51 -1.06 -20.27 -8.00
CA ILE A 51 -0.03 -19.50 -8.69
C ILE A 51 -0.04 -19.95 -10.14
N ASN A 52 -0.79 -19.23 -10.97
CA ASN A 52 -0.80 -19.42 -12.41
C ASN A 52 0.14 -18.39 -13.08
N LEU A 53 0.42 -18.58 -14.37
CA LEU A 53 1.31 -17.71 -15.15
C LEU A 53 0.89 -16.22 -15.08
N PHE A 54 -0.42 -15.95 -15.00
CA PHE A 54 -0.94 -14.58 -14.87
C PHE A 54 -0.63 -13.98 -13.49
N THR A 55 -0.82 -14.73 -12.40
CA THR A 55 -0.45 -14.29 -11.06
C THR A 55 1.05 -14.03 -10.95
N ALA A 56 1.88 -14.92 -11.52
CA ALA A 56 3.32 -14.74 -11.55
C ALA A 56 3.72 -13.46 -12.33
N THR A 57 3.11 -13.23 -13.50
CA THR A 57 3.37 -12.03 -14.30
C THR A 57 2.92 -10.75 -13.57
N SER A 58 1.77 -10.79 -12.89
CA SER A 58 1.30 -9.68 -12.05
C SER A 58 2.30 -9.34 -10.95
N TYR A 59 2.90 -10.35 -10.29
CA TYR A 59 3.95 -10.10 -9.29
C TYR A 59 5.20 -9.47 -9.89
N VAL A 60 5.65 -9.91 -11.07
CA VAL A 60 6.79 -9.30 -11.77
C VAL A 60 6.51 -7.83 -12.09
N VAL A 61 5.34 -7.51 -12.64
CA VAL A 61 4.92 -6.12 -12.89
C VAL A 61 4.87 -5.33 -11.58
N THR A 62 4.32 -5.92 -10.52
CA THR A 62 4.23 -5.30 -9.20
C THR A 62 5.62 -4.99 -8.63
N MET A 63 6.58 -5.90 -8.80
CA MET A 63 7.98 -5.66 -8.40
C MET A 63 8.58 -4.48 -9.16
N PHE A 64 8.35 -4.37 -10.47
CA PHE A 64 8.84 -3.24 -11.26
C PHE A 64 8.24 -1.91 -10.78
N VAL A 65 6.92 -1.89 -10.55
CA VAL A 65 6.20 -0.73 -9.99
C VAL A 65 6.74 -0.37 -8.61
N PHE A 66 7.02 -1.36 -7.77
CA PHE A 66 7.61 -1.18 -6.44
C PHE A 66 8.97 -0.48 -6.54
N HIS A 67 9.89 -0.97 -7.37
CA HIS A 67 11.23 -0.39 -7.50
C HIS A 67 11.16 1.06 -8.01
N LEU A 68 10.33 1.33 -9.02
CA LEU A 68 10.11 2.69 -9.52
C LEU A 68 9.50 3.62 -8.46
N GLY A 69 8.54 3.10 -7.68
CA GLY A 69 7.91 3.83 -6.59
C GLY A 69 8.90 4.17 -5.47
N ALA A 70 9.66 3.18 -5.01
CA ALA A 70 10.69 3.34 -3.99
C ALA A 70 11.76 4.35 -4.44
N PHE A 71 12.23 4.27 -5.68
CA PHE A 71 13.18 5.23 -6.24
C PHE A 71 12.62 6.65 -6.27
N LYS A 72 11.35 6.83 -6.64
CA LYS A 72 10.69 8.14 -6.63
C LYS A 72 10.59 8.74 -5.21
N VAL A 73 10.29 7.92 -4.21
CA VAL A 73 10.25 8.37 -2.80
C VAL A 73 11.66 8.69 -2.31
N TYR A 74 12.64 7.85 -2.61
CA TYR A 74 14.04 8.10 -2.27
C TYR A 74 14.51 9.46 -2.79
N ARG A 75 14.26 9.76 -4.08
CA ARG A 75 14.61 11.08 -4.65
C ARG A 75 13.89 12.23 -3.95
N SER A 76 12.62 12.06 -3.59
CA SER A 76 11.85 13.09 -2.87
C SER A 76 12.36 13.33 -1.44
N CYS A 77 13.02 12.35 -0.83
CA CYS A 77 13.61 12.49 0.51
C CYS A 77 15.09 12.90 0.49
N ALA A 78 15.74 12.93 -0.68
CA ALA A 78 17.20 13.03 -0.78
C ALA A 78 17.79 14.30 -0.16
N ASP A 79 17.03 15.41 -0.20
CA ASP A 79 17.47 16.70 0.33
C ASP A 79 17.17 16.88 1.83
N HIS A 80 16.44 15.94 2.44
CA HIS A 80 15.97 16.04 3.82
C HIS A 80 16.85 15.24 4.79
N LYS A 81 17.74 15.93 5.50
CA LYS A 81 18.73 15.30 6.39
C LYS A 81 18.17 14.74 7.71
N LYS A 82 16.97 15.15 8.14
CA LYS A 82 16.40 14.78 9.46
C LYS A 82 15.60 13.49 9.44
N ALA A 83 14.94 13.17 8.33
CA ALA A 83 14.12 11.96 8.21
C ALA A 83 14.78 11.00 7.21
N SER A 84 15.17 9.82 7.67
CA SER A 84 15.71 8.80 6.77
C SER A 84 14.62 8.26 5.84
N VAL A 85 14.99 7.89 4.61
CA VAL A 85 14.05 7.31 3.63
C VAL A 85 13.39 6.05 4.19
N LEU A 86 14.13 5.24 4.94
CA LEU A 86 13.62 4.04 5.58
C LEU A 86 12.55 4.38 6.62
N ASP A 87 12.80 5.38 7.48
CA ASP A 87 11.82 5.83 8.45
C ASP A 87 10.57 6.39 7.78
N THR A 88 10.72 7.13 6.68
CA THR A 88 9.60 7.63 5.87
C THR A 88 8.73 6.49 5.36
N LEU A 89 9.34 5.45 4.79
CA LEU A 89 8.62 4.29 4.27
C LEU A 89 7.90 3.50 5.38
N VAL A 90 8.56 3.32 6.52
CA VAL A 90 8.03 2.58 7.66
C VAL A 90 6.86 3.32 8.30
N VAL A 91 7.05 4.60 8.62
CA VAL A 91 6.10 5.40 9.40
C VAL A 91 4.89 5.81 8.56
N LEU A 92 5.10 6.24 7.31
CA LEU A 92 4.00 6.57 6.40
C LEU A 92 3.34 5.33 5.80
N GLY A 93 4.00 4.17 5.89
CA GLY A 93 3.49 2.89 5.42
C GLY A 93 2.13 2.54 6.04
N LEU A 94 1.97 2.67 7.36
CA LEU A 94 0.71 2.36 8.06
C LEU A 94 -0.48 3.22 7.60
N PRO A 95 -0.48 4.56 7.76
CA PRO A 95 -1.63 5.40 7.41
C PRO A 95 -2.05 5.23 5.94
N ILE A 96 -1.07 5.00 5.06
CA ILE A 96 -1.32 4.82 3.63
C ILE A 96 -1.85 3.43 3.34
N SER A 97 -1.29 2.39 3.96
CA SER A 97 -1.78 1.02 3.84
C SER A 97 -3.23 0.92 4.28
N ILE A 98 -3.62 1.61 5.36
CA ILE A 98 -5.02 1.67 5.79
C ILE A 98 -5.92 2.25 4.69
N LYS A 99 -5.55 3.39 4.11
CA LYS A 99 -6.33 4.04 3.03
C LYS A 99 -6.47 3.13 1.81
N ILE A 100 -5.38 2.46 1.43
CA ILE A 100 -5.35 1.58 0.27
C ILE A 100 -6.17 0.32 0.53
N GLN A 101 -6.08 -0.27 1.73
CA GLN A 101 -6.88 -1.44 2.08
C GLN A 101 -8.37 -1.12 2.09
N ILE A 102 -8.78 0.03 2.64
CA ILE A 102 -10.19 0.46 2.59
C ILE A 102 -10.64 0.63 1.14
N GLY A 103 -9.86 1.33 0.31
CA GLY A 103 -10.16 1.49 -1.11
C GLY A 103 -10.22 0.17 -1.87
N TYR A 104 -9.30 -0.75 -1.59
CA TYR A 104 -9.27 -2.09 -2.13
C TYR A 104 -10.54 -2.86 -1.76
N TRP A 105 -10.94 -2.90 -0.49
CA TRP A 105 -12.13 -3.62 -0.07
C TRP A 105 -13.42 -3.05 -0.67
N LEU A 106 -13.53 -1.72 -0.75
CA LEU A 106 -14.67 -1.06 -1.39
C LEU A 106 -14.75 -1.38 -2.89
N THR A 107 -13.62 -1.27 -3.61
CA THR A 107 -13.56 -1.59 -5.04
C THR A 107 -13.76 -3.08 -5.30
N TYR A 108 -13.20 -3.95 -4.45
CA TYR A 108 -13.39 -5.39 -4.50
C TYR A 108 -14.87 -5.77 -4.35
N PHE A 109 -15.55 -5.24 -3.34
CA PHE A 109 -16.98 -5.49 -3.15
C PHE A 109 -17.81 -5.03 -4.36
N LEU A 110 -17.56 -3.81 -4.85
CA LEU A 110 -18.31 -3.24 -5.97
C LEU A 110 -18.06 -3.99 -7.28
N ILE A 111 -16.80 -4.32 -7.59
CA ILE A 111 -16.43 -5.08 -8.78
C ILE A 111 -16.98 -6.50 -8.68
N THR A 112 -16.87 -7.14 -7.52
CA THR A 112 -17.47 -8.46 -7.26
C THR A 112 -18.96 -8.46 -7.51
N TYR A 113 -19.67 -7.46 -6.98
CA TYR A 113 -21.11 -7.30 -7.19
C TYR A 113 -21.44 -7.16 -8.69
N ILE A 114 -20.76 -6.24 -9.40
CA ILE A 114 -20.98 -6.01 -10.83
C ILE A 114 -20.70 -7.28 -11.65
N LEU A 115 -19.55 -7.92 -11.44
CA LEU A 115 -19.14 -9.11 -12.19
C LEU A 115 -20.11 -10.28 -11.97
N ASN A 116 -20.67 -10.43 -10.77
CA ASN A 116 -21.71 -11.43 -10.50
C ASN A 116 -23.03 -11.09 -11.19
N VAL A 117 -23.46 -9.82 -11.16
CA VAL A 117 -24.71 -9.38 -11.81
C VAL A 117 -24.68 -9.61 -13.31
N ILE A 118 -23.55 -9.33 -13.97
CA ILE A 118 -23.40 -9.52 -15.42
C ILE A 118 -22.99 -10.96 -15.80
N GLN A 119 -22.85 -11.86 -14.83
CA GLN A 119 -22.32 -13.22 -15.05
C GLN A 119 -21.01 -13.22 -15.86
N ALA A 120 -20.08 -12.36 -15.44
CA ALA A 120 -18.86 -12.10 -16.18
C ALA A 120 -18.03 -13.37 -16.39
N SER A 121 -17.36 -13.46 -17.53
CA SER A 121 -16.45 -14.58 -17.81
C SER A 121 -15.34 -14.66 -16.75
N PRO A 122 -14.79 -15.86 -16.48
CA PRO A 122 -13.63 -16.03 -15.59
C PRO A 122 -12.41 -15.15 -15.96
N TYR A 123 -12.26 -14.78 -17.24
CA TYR A 123 -11.20 -13.89 -17.69
C TYR A 123 -11.29 -12.48 -17.09
N ALA A 124 -12.49 -11.97 -16.82
CA ALA A 124 -12.67 -10.67 -16.17
C ALA A 124 -12.10 -10.65 -14.74
N TRP A 125 -12.27 -11.77 -14.02
CA TRP A 125 -11.69 -11.97 -12.69
C TRP A 125 -10.16 -12.05 -12.73
N VAL A 126 -9.61 -12.72 -13.74
CA VAL A 126 -8.15 -12.80 -13.95
C VAL A 126 -7.56 -11.42 -14.22
N VAL A 127 -8.19 -10.62 -15.09
CA VAL A 127 -7.75 -9.26 -15.39
C VAL A 127 -7.82 -8.38 -14.15
N TYR A 128 -8.93 -8.44 -13.41
CA TYR A 128 -9.08 -7.70 -12.16
C TYR A 128 -7.98 -8.06 -11.15
N GLY A 129 -7.76 -9.35 -10.90
CA GLY A 129 -6.68 -9.83 -10.02
C GLY A 129 -5.29 -9.38 -10.48
N PHE A 130 -5.03 -9.40 -11.79
CA PHE A 130 -3.75 -9.01 -12.38
C PHE A 130 -3.43 -7.53 -12.15
N ILE A 131 -4.40 -6.63 -12.37
CA ILE A 131 -4.18 -5.17 -12.30
C ILE A 131 -4.17 -4.62 -10.87
N THR A 132 -4.83 -5.30 -9.94
CA THR A 132 -5.10 -4.74 -8.62
C THR A 132 -3.83 -4.55 -7.80
N MET A 133 -2.94 -5.55 -7.76
CA MET A 133 -1.67 -5.45 -7.02
C MET A 133 -0.74 -4.33 -7.53
N PRO A 134 -0.45 -4.22 -8.84
CA PRO A 134 0.31 -3.10 -9.37
C PRO A 134 -0.29 -1.73 -9.04
N ILE A 135 -1.61 -1.57 -9.13
CA ILE A 135 -2.31 -0.31 -8.83
C ILE A 135 -2.18 0.03 -7.35
N MET A 136 -2.39 -0.94 -6.45
CA MET A 136 -2.25 -0.72 -5.00
C MET A 136 -0.84 -0.28 -4.64
N VAL A 137 0.19 -0.95 -5.18
CA VAL A 137 1.59 -0.59 -4.93
C VAL A 137 1.91 0.80 -5.51
N TRP A 138 1.43 1.10 -6.72
CA TRP A 138 1.61 2.43 -7.31
C TRP A 138 0.97 3.53 -6.44
N LEU A 139 -0.27 3.34 -6.00
CA LEU A 139 -0.98 4.27 -5.12
C LEU A 139 -0.22 4.48 -3.80
N GLN A 140 0.34 3.42 -3.23
CA GLN A 140 1.12 3.49 -1.99
C GLN A 140 2.29 4.45 -2.13
N PHE A 141 3.16 4.23 -3.12
CA PHE A 141 4.30 5.11 -3.34
C PHE A 141 3.91 6.51 -3.79
N HIS A 142 2.83 6.65 -4.56
CA HIS A 142 2.32 7.96 -4.96
C HIS A 142 1.89 8.80 -3.74
N LEU A 143 1.14 8.20 -2.81
CA LEU A 143 0.68 8.87 -1.59
C LEU A 143 1.84 9.18 -0.64
N ILE A 144 2.82 8.27 -0.50
CA ILE A 144 4.04 8.52 0.29
C ILE A 144 4.78 9.72 -0.31
N LYS A 145 5.05 9.69 -1.61
CA LYS A 145 5.75 10.77 -2.32
C LYS A 145 5.03 12.10 -2.15
N ARG A 146 3.71 12.13 -2.29
CA ARG A 146 2.90 13.33 -2.10
C ARG A 146 3.05 13.89 -0.68
N ALA A 147 3.00 13.02 0.32
CA ALA A 147 3.16 13.43 1.72
C ALA A 147 4.57 13.96 2.02
N VAL A 148 5.60 13.34 1.45
CA VAL A 148 6.99 13.85 1.51
C VAL A 148 7.05 15.23 0.87
N ASN A 149 6.71 15.36 -0.41
CA ASN A 149 6.82 16.62 -1.15
C ASN A 149 6.05 17.80 -0.51
N LYS A 150 4.96 17.51 0.22
CA LYS A 150 4.15 18.54 0.88
C LYS A 150 4.71 18.97 2.23
N ASN A 151 5.28 18.05 3.01
CA ASN A 151 5.56 18.26 4.43
C ASN A 151 7.05 18.28 4.76
N TYR A 152 7.90 17.80 3.85
CA TYR A 152 9.34 17.83 3.96
C TYR A 152 9.78 19.12 3.25
N LEU A 153 9.69 20.24 3.97
CA LEU A 153 10.21 21.55 3.57
C LEU A 153 11.61 21.79 4.15
#